data_AF-A0A6A4Y461-F1
#
_entry.id   AF-A0A6A4Y461-F1
#
_cell.length_a   1.000
_cell.length_b   1.000
_cell.length_c   1.000
_cell.angle_alpha   90.00
_cell.angle_beta   90.00
_cell.angle_gamma   90.00
#
_symmetry.space_group_name_H-M   'P 1'
#
loop_
_entity.id
_entity.type
_entity.pdbx_description
1 polymer ?
#
loop_
_entity_poly.entity_id
_entity_poly.type
_entity_poly.pdbx_seq_one_letter_code
_entity_poly.pdbx_strand_id
1 'polypeptide(L)'
;MNTFTFLATALTSMAFIQLADAHGRLISPPHRGYIGKLSQFSYIPKDYNDHGLNGGGIWLTSGGQHGVCGDPYNAARDHETGGTYGTFPTNGAKAIGGCYTPGQTLDLQIELTANHMGYFEFGLCKLNAKTDKETEECFQSLAQPNGNKQWPVPPGNQQFSMQYTLPQGLTCDGDSHCVLRWWYVGGNNPGQPINGQEQFWNCADIYISNTCGGSGPSPKPSSVVPSPIPKPSS
;
A
#
# COMPACT_ATOMS: atom_id res chain seq x y z
N MET A 1 16.14 -46.09 -53.32
CA MET A 1 16.03 -46.36 -51.87
C MET A 1 16.57 -45.15 -51.12
N ASN A 2 15.79 -44.70 -50.15
CA ASN A 2 15.90 -43.50 -49.30
C ASN A 2 17.29 -43.39 -48.63
N THR A 3 17.80 -42.22 -48.22
CA THR A 3 17.27 -41.43 -47.09
C THR A 3 17.85 -40.02 -47.07
N PHE A 4 16.99 -39.00 -46.92
CA PHE A 4 17.38 -37.66 -46.51
C PHE A 4 17.29 -37.58 -44.98
N THR A 5 18.42 -37.35 -44.32
CA THR A 5 18.49 -37.16 -42.87
C THR A 5 18.19 -35.69 -42.55
N PHE A 6 16.97 -35.39 -42.11
CA PHE A 6 16.64 -34.08 -41.56
C PHE A 6 17.14 -34.01 -40.10
N LEU A 7 18.14 -33.17 -39.83
CA LEU A 7 18.46 -32.75 -38.46
C LEU A 7 17.38 -31.76 -38.00
N ALA A 8 16.50 -32.21 -37.11
CA ALA A 8 15.60 -31.33 -36.38
C ALA A 8 16.38 -30.66 -35.24
N THR A 9 16.77 -29.40 -35.42
CA THR A 9 17.24 -28.55 -34.33
C THR A 9 16.05 -28.17 -33.46
N ALA A 10 15.91 -28.81 -32.30
CA ALA A 10 14.96 -28.41 -31.28
C ALA A 10 15.42 -27.08 -30.64
N LEU A 11 14.81 -25.96 -31.02
CA LEU A 11 14.91 -24.72 -30.24
C LEU A 11 14.12 -24.93 -28.95
N THR A 12 14.83 -25.19 -27.84
CA THR A 12 14.26 -25.05 -26.50
C THR A 12 14.02 -23.57 -26.24
N SER A 13 12.78 -23.12 -26.44
CA SER A 13 12.32 -21.81 -25.98
C SER A 13 12.33 -21.81 -24.45
N MET A 14 13.37 -21.23 -23.85
CA MET A 14 13.30 -20.80 -22.44
C MET A 14 12.18 -19.77 -22.35
N ALA A 15 11.02 -20.21 -21.87
CA ALA A 15 9.98 -19.30 -21.42
C ALA A 15 10.56 -18.54 -20.23
N PHE A 16 11.03 -17.32 -20.47
CA PHE A 16 11.23 -16.35 -19.42
C PHE A 16 9.85 -16.12 -18.80
N ILE A 17 9.59 -16.75 -17.66
CA ILE A 17 8.49 -16.35 -16.79
C ILE A 17 8.88 -14.94 -16.38
N GLN A 18 8.34 -13.94 -17.08
CA GLN A 18 8.34 -12.58 -16.59
C GLN A 18 7.50 -12.63 -15.31
N LEU A 19 8.18 -12.74 -14.17
CA LEU A 19 7.65 -12.28 -12.91
C LEU A 19 7.42 -10.79 -13.10
N ALA A 20 6.25 -10.43 -13.64
CA ALA A 20 5.74 -9.09 -13.48
C ALA A 20 5.55 -8.94 -11.98
N ASP A 21 6.48 -8.27 -11.31
CA ASP A 21 6.31 -7.85 -9.92
C ASP A 21 5.18 -6.83 -9.94
N ALA A 22 4.10 -7.03 -9.17
CA ALA A 22 3.13 -5.97 -9.03
C ALA A 22 3.84 -4.76 -8.41
N HIS A 23 3.29 -3.60 -8.65
CA HIS A 23 3.87 -2.39 -8.12
C HIS A 23 2.74 -1.46 -7.79
N GLY A 24 2.79 -0.93 -6.58
CA GLY A 24 1.80 0.00 -6.11
C GLY A 24 2.23 0.74 -4.87
N ARG A 25 1.62 1.90 -4.68
CA ARG A 25 1.90 2.79 -3.55
C ARG A 25 0.65 3.50 -3.07
N LEU A 26 0.58 3.72 -1.76
CA LEU A 26 -0.43 4.56 -1.11
C LEU A 26 -0.02 6.04 -1.25
N ILE A 27 -0.72 6.77 -2.11
CA ILE A 27 -0.46 8.17 -2.45
C ILE A 27 -1.06 9.15 -1.44
N SER A 28 -2.28 8.84 -0.96
CA SER A 28 -3.02 9.72 -0.04
C SER A 28 -3.69 8.89 1.06
N PRO A 29 -3.36 9.13 2.35
CA PRO A 29 -2.19 9.91 2.81
C PRO A 29 -0.88 9.28 2.29
N PRO A 30 0.17 10.06 2.00
CA PRO A 30 1.40 9.52 1.41
C PRO A 30 2.10 8.57 2.38
N HIS A 31 2.40 7.35 1.93
CA HIS A 31 3.17 6.39 2.72
C HIS A 31 4.64 6.79 2.85
N ARG A 32 5.33 6.20 3.83
CA ARG A 32 6.72 6.51 4.21
C ARG A 32 7.70 6.47 3.04
N GLY A 33 7.58 5.51 2.11
CA GLY A 33 8.46 5.43 0.94
C GLY A 33 8.19 6.56 -0.09
N TYR A 34 6.93 6.95 -0.27
CA TYR A 34 6.54 7.97 -1.24
C TYR A 34 6.70 9.40 -0.72
N ILE A 35 6.51 9.63 0.59
CA ILE A 35 6.35 10.98 1.17
C ILE A 35 7.50 11.92 0.83
N GLY A 36 8.76 11.44 0.81
CA GLY A 36 9.94 12.25 0.48
C GLY A 36 10.00 12.77 -0.97
N LYS A 37 9.16 12.24 -1.87
CA LYS A 37 9.04 12.74 -3.26
C LYS A 37 8.21 14.02 -3.34
N LEU A 38 7.41 14.32 -2.32
CA LEU A 38 6.58 15.50 -2.26
C LEU A 38 7.40 16.70 -1.79
N SER A 39 7.25 17.85 -2.45
CA SER A 39 8.08 19.04 -2.20
C SER A 39 8.09 19.50 -0.74
N GLN A 40 6.94 19.38 -0.06
CA GLN A 40 6.74 19.79 1.32
C GLN A 40 7.43 18.87 2.35
N PHE A 41 7.86 17.68 1.93
CA PHE A 41 8.55 16.69 2.76
C PHE A 41 9.99 16.41 2.25
N SER A 42 10.58 17.33 1.49
CA SER A 42 11.90 17.16 0.85
C SER A 42 13.08 16.93 1.81
N TYR A 43 12.88 17.06 3.12
CA TYR A 43 13.83 16.67 4.17
C TYR A 43 13.76 15.18 4.57
N ILE A 44 12.74 14.45 4.10
CA ILE A 44 12.65 12.99 4.20
C ILE A 44 13.33 12.39 2.96
N PRO A 45 14.18 11.36 3.10
CA PRO A 45 14.82 10.70 1.97
C PRO A 45 13.80 10.22 0.92
N LYS A 46 14.17 10.30 -0.36
CA LYS A 46 13.37 9.75 -1.45
C LYS A 46 13.65 8.27 -1.60
N ASP A 47 12.62 7.44 -1.47
CA ASP A 47 12.68 6.05 -1.90
C ASP A 47 12.35 5.96 -3.39
N TYR A 48 13.30 5.53 -4.22
CA TYR A 48 13.05 5.33 -5.65
C TYR A 48 12.30 4.02 -5.94
N ASN A 49 12.20 3.12 -4.97
CA ASN A 49 11.49 1.85 -5.05
C ASN A 49 10.22 1.80 -4.16
N ASP A 50 9.66 2.97 -3.83
CA ASP A 50 8.46 3.15 -2.99
C ASP A 50 7.24 2.32 -3.43
N HIS A 51 7.14 1.97 -4.71
CA HIS A 51 6.07 1.14 -5.25
C HIS A 51 6.31 -0.38 -5.18
N GLY A 52 7.46 -0.84 -4.67
CA GLY A 52 7.89 -2.24 -4.69
C GLY A 52 7.97 -2.91 -3.31
N LEU A 53 7.17 -2.44 -2.35
CA LEU A 53 7.21 -2.94 -0.96
C LEU A 53 6.44 -4.26 -0.78
N ASN A 54 6.96 -5.31 -1.41
CA ASN A 54 6.33 -6.64 -1.52
C ASN A 54 6.78 -7.66 -0.47
N GLY A 55 7.35 -7.21 0.65
CA GLY A 55 7.83 -8.07 1.72
C GLY A 55 9.02 -8.98 1.31
N GLY A 56 9.76 -8.62 0.26
CA GLY A 56 10.83 -9.44 -0.32
C GLY A 56 10.35 -10.46 -1.36
N GLY A 57 9.09 -10.35 -1.80
CA GLY A 57 8.49 -11.16 -2.84
C GLY A 57 7.88 -12.46 -2.33
N ILE A 58 7.07 -13.09 -3.20
CA ILE A 58 6.26 -14.28 -2.87
C ILE A 58 7.07 -15.45 -2.29
N TRP A 59 8.35 -15.58 -2.65
CA TRP A 59 9.23 -16.61 -2.11
C TRP A 59 9.44 -16.48 -0.60
N LEU A 60 9.45 -15.26 -0.06
CA LEU A 60 9.59 -15.02 1.37
C LEU A 60 8.22 -14.99 2.06
N THR A 61 7.25 -14.29 1.46
CA THR A 61 5.91 -14.11 2.06
C THR A 61 5.07 -15.38 2.05
N SER A 62 5.39 -16.37 1.21
CA SER A 62 4.73 -17.68 1.23
C SER A 62 4.87 -18.43 2.56
N GLY A 63 5.97 -18.21 3.28
CA GLY A 63 6.17 -18.68 4.65
C GLY A 63 5.49 -17.83 5.73
N GLY A 64 4.72 -16.81 5.34
CA GLY A 64 4.12 -15.83 6.26
C GLY A 64 5.11 -14.79 6.81
N GLN A 65 6.32 -14.70 6.24
CA GLN A 65 7.35 -13.78 6.72
C GLN A 65 7.35 -12.50 5.90
N HIS A 66 7.13 -11.37 6.56
CA HIS A 66 7.25 -10.02 5.99
C HIS A 66 7.58 -9.00 7.08
N GLY A 67 8.02 -7.81 6.67
CA GLY A 67 8.05 -6.64 7.54
C GLY A 67 6.67 -6.01 7.68
N VAL A 68 6.47 -5.25 8.75
CA VAL A 68 5.16 -4.69 9.09
C VAL A 68 4.69 -3.67 8.04
N CYS A 69 5.66 -2.98 7.44
CA CYS A 69 5.47 -1.91 6.47
C CYS A 69 6.03 -2.24 5.08
N GLY A 70 6.17 -3.54 4.76
CA GLY A 70 6.45 -4.02 3.40
C GLY A 70 7.92 -4.28 3.07
N ASP A 71 8.82 -4.06 4.03
CA ASP A 71 10.22 -4.48 3.94
C ASP A 71 10.35 -6.02 4.00
N PRO A 72 11.43 -6.60 3.45
CA PRO A 72 11.72 -8.02 3.65
C PRO A 72 11.94 -8.37 5.13
N TYR A 73 11.41 -9.51 5.55
CA TYR A 73 11.55 -9.96 6.95
C TYR A 73 13.01 -10.06 7.41
N ASN A 74 13.89 -10.48 6.50
CA ASN A 74 15.31 -10.75 6.71
C ASN A 74 16.24 -9.59 6.30
N ALA A 75 15.70 -8.39 6.08
CA ALA A 75 16.45 -7.20 5.73
C ALA A 75 16.23 -6.07 6.74
N ALA A 76 16.86 -4.92 6.49
CA ALA A 76 16.59 -3.70 7.25
C ALA A 76 15.11 -3.31 7.11
N ARG A 77 14.51 -2.84 8.21
CA ARG A 77 13.13 -2.36 8.27
C ARG A 77 13.08 -0.86 8.03
N ASP A 78 13.38 -0.45 6.80
CA ASP A 78 13.51 0.95 6.42
C ASP A 78 12.20 1.73 6.50
N HIS A 79 11.08 1.06 6.31
CA HIS A 79 9.74 1.64 6.31
C HIS A 79 9.01 1.51 7.65
N GLU A 80 9.60 0.86 8.65
CA GLU A 80 9.06 0.83 10.01
C GLU A 80 9.48 2.07 10.81
N THR A 81 8.78 2.40 11.90
CA THR A 81 9.06 3.61 12.70
C THR A 81 10.53 3.66 13.12
N GLY A 82 11.27 4.74 12.85
CA GLY A 82 12.70 4.87 13.12
C GLY A 82 13.64 4.25 12.08
N GLY A 83 13.10 3.63 11.02
CA GLY A 83 13.86 3.29 9.81
C GLY A 83 14.17 4.53 8.96
N THR A 84 14.84 4.31 7.82
CA THR A 84 15.24 5.37 6.88
C THR A 84 14.07 6.27 6.45
N TYR A 85 12.89 5.70 6.27
CA TYR A 85 11.69 6.39 5.81
C TYR A 85 10.64 6.61 6.91
N GLY A 86 10.69 5.82 8.00
CA GLY A 86 9.83 5.98 9.17
C GLY A 86 10.27 7.12 10.10
N THR A 87 10.26 8.36 9.62
CA THR A 87 10.97 9.47 10.29
C THR A 87 10.20 10.18 11.41
N PHE A 88 9.02 9.70 11.83
CA PHE A 88 8.29 10.31 12.96
C PHE A 88 9.13 10.51 14.23
N PRO A 89 10.02 9.59 14.66
CA PRO A 89 10.84 9.80 15.85
C PRO A 89 11.74 11.04 15.79
N THR A 90 12.23 11.39 14.60
CA THR A 90 13.16 12.52 14.38
C THR A 90 12.44 13.79 13.95
N ASN A 91 11.38 13.68 13.14
CA ASN A 91 10.68 14.80 12.54
C ASN A 91 9.34 15.15 13.22
N GLY A 92 8.78 14.26 14.05
CA GLY A 92 7.50 14.44 14.73
C GLY A 92 6.37 14.81 13.76
N ALA A 93 5.59 15.83 14.11
CA ALA A 93 4.50 16.35 13.28
C ALA A 93 4.88 16.68 11.82
N LYS A 94 6.16 16.94 11.54
CA LYS A 94 6.64 17.17 10.17
C LYS A 94 6.64 15.90 9.31
N ALA A 95 6.67 14.71 9.89
CA ALA A 95 6.54 13.46 9.14
C ALA A 95 5.09 13.04 8.86
N ILE A 96 4.10 13.80 9.33
CA ILE A 96 2.68 13.44 9.22
C ILE A 96 2.16 13.75 7.81
N GLY A 97 1.69 12.72 7.12
CA GLY A 97 1.14 12.79 5.76
C GLY A 97 -0.33 13.22 5.70
N GLY A 98 -1.05 13.18 6.82
CA GLY A 98 -2.47 13.58 6.87
C GLY A 98 -2.96 13.83 8.30
N CYS A 99 -3.91 14.75 8.45
CA CYS A 99 -4.55 15.11 9.72
C CYS A 99 -6.06 14.96 9.56
N TYR A 100 -6.70 14.15 10.39
CA TYR A 100 -8.12 13.80 10.29
C TYR A 100 -8.85 13.94 11.62
N THR A 101 -10.16 14.08 11.60
CA THR A 101 -10.97 14.09 12.82
C THR A 101 -11.38 12.66 13.23
N PRO A 102 -11.60 12.40 14.54
CA PRO A 102 -12.09 11.09 14.98
C PRO A 102 -13.39 10.71 14.28
N GLY A 103 -13.51 9.47 13.81
CA GLY A 103 -14.68 8.99 13.07
C GLY A 103 -14.78 9.46 11.61
N GLN A 104 -13.81 10.24 11.11
CA GLN A 104 -13.83 10.74 9.73
C GLN A 104 -13.76 9.59 8.71
N THR A 105 -14.51 9.71 7.62
CA THR A 105 -14.29 8.90 6.41
C THR A 105 -13.13 9.49 5.61
N LEU A 106 -12.08 8.70 5.42
CA LEU A 106 -10.89 9.04 4.66
C LEU A 106 -11.14 8.84 3.17
N ASP A 107 -10.70 9.79 2.34
CA ASP A 107 -10.48 9.56 0.91
C ASP A 107 -9.05 9.04 0.72
N LEU A 108 -8.95 7.77 0.34
CA LEU A 108 -7.69 7.07 0.14
C LEU A 108 -7.40 6.92 -1.35
N GLN A 109 -6.13 7.11 -1.73
CA GLN A 109 -5.68 6.96 -3.10
C GLN A 109 -4.49 6.00 -3.20
N ILE A 110 -4.65 4.96 -4.01
CA ILE A 110 -3.60 4.00 -4.36
C ILE A 110 -3.22 4.21 -5.82
N GLU A 111 -1.94 4.19 -6.15
CA GLU A 111 -1.48 4.05 -7.54
C GLU A 111 -0.95 2.64 -7.75
N LEU A 112 -1.44 1.94 -8.78
CA LEU A 112 -0.84 0.70 -9.26
C LEU A 112 -0.19 0.93 -10.63
N THR A 113 1.08 0.55 -10.76
CA THR A 113 1.78 0.52 -12.05
C THR A 113 1.78 -0.88 -12.67
N ALA A 114 1.53 -1.91 -11.86
CA ALA A 114 1.21 -3.27 -12.31
C ALA A 114 0.12 -3.86 -11.41
N ASN A 115 -1.04 -4.16 -12.01
CA ASN A 115 -2.25 -4.61 -11.33
C ASN A 115 -2.38 -6.13 -11.35
N HIS A 116 -2.41 -6.75 -10.17
CA HIS A 116 -2.54 -8.20 -9.97
C HIS A 116 -3.95 -8.62 -9.50
N MET A 117 -4.98 -7.80 -9.73
CA MET A 117 -6.36 -8.01 -9.27
C MET A 117 -6.42 -8.19 -7.75
N GLY A 118 -7.29 -9.05 -7.20
CA GLY A 118 -7.35 -9.28 -5.75
C GLY A 118 -8.07 -8.15 -5.00
N TYR A 119 -7.54 -7.73 -3.86
CA TYR A 119 -8.21 -6.75 -2.99
C TYR A 119 -7.23 -5.92 -2.16
N PHE A 120 -7.68 -4.72 -1.77
CA PHE A 120 -7.03 -3.90 -0.76
C PHE A 120 -7.72 -4.05 0.59
N GLU A 121 -6.93 -4.02 1.66
CA GLU A 121 -7.38 -3.80 3.03
C GLU A 121 -6.61 -2.65 3.67
N PHE A 122 -7.23 -2.02 4.67
CA PHE A 122 -6.62 -0.98 5.46
C PHE A 122 -6.68 -1.32 6.95
N GLY A 123 -5.56 -1.10 7.64
CA GLY A 123 -5.44 -1.23 9.08
C GLY A 123 -4.97 0.06 9.71
N LEU A 124 -5.29 0.23 10.99
CA LEU A 124 -4.82 1.38 11.78
C LEU A 124 -4.18 0.90 13.08
N CYS A 125 -2.98 1.39 13.37
CA CYS A 125 -2.27 1.17 14.63
C CYS A 125 -2.05 2.51 15.32
N LYS A 126 -2.33 2.62 16.62
CA LYS A 126 -2.01 3.80 17.42
C LYS A 126 -0.70 3.57 18.18
N LEU A 127 0.25 4.49 17.99
CA LEU A 127 1.51 4.55 18.72
C LEU A 127 1.45 5.67 19.76
N ASN A 128 1.89 5.41 20.99
CA ASN A 128 1.68 6.30 22.13
C ASN A 128 2.87 7.24 22.38
N ALA A 129 4.07 6.85 21.93
CA ALA A 129 5.28 7.64 22.01
C ALA A 129 6.02 7.70 20.66
N LYS A 130 6.90 8.70 20.53
CA LYS A 130 7.66 8.96 19.29
C LYS A 130 8.42 7.77 18.76
N THR A 131 8.95 6.93 19.64
CA THR A 131 9.82 5.79 19.31
C THR A 131 9.13 4.44 19.39
N ASP A 132 7.82 4.42 19.67
CA ASP A 132 7.05 3.18 19.64
C ASP A 132 7.12 2.55 18.24
N LYS A 133 7.07 1.23 18.19
CA LYS A 133 7.08 0.47 16.95
C LYS A 133 5.73 -0.16 16.73
N GLU A 134 5.20 -0.01 15.53
CA GLU A 134 4.06 -0.77 15.06
C GLU A 134 4.40 -2.27 15.00
N THR A 135 3.43 -3.10 15.38
CA THR A 135 3.49 -4.56 15.28
C THR A 135 2.25 -5.04 14.54
N GLU A 136 2.26 -6.28 14.05
CA GLU A 136 1.09 -6.87 13.40
C GLU A 136 -0.16 -6.83 14.29
N GLU A 137 0.01 -7.09 15.59
CA GLU A 137 -1.08 -7.16 16.56
C GLU A 137 -1.71 -5.79 16.87
N CYS A 138 -0.98 -4.71 16.61
CA CYS A 138 -1.49 -3.35 16.83
C CYS A 138 -2.57 -2.97 15.82
N PHE A 139 -2.49 -3.51 14.60
CA PHE A 139 -3.36 -3.09 13.51
C PHE A 139 -4.79 -3.60 13.69
N GLN A 140 -5.73 -2.66 13.76
CA GLN A 140 -7.16 -2.92 13.70
C GLN A 140 -7.67 -2.66 12.28
N SER A 141 -8.41 -3.61 11.70
CA SER A 141 -8.97 -3.45 10.36
C SER A 141 -9.96 -2.29 10.32
N LEU A 142 -9.83 -1.44 9.30
CA LEU A 142 -10.81 -0.43 8.95
C LEU A 142 -11.86 -1.03 8.00
N ALA A 143 -13.00 -0.36 7.90
CA ALA A 143 -14.07 -0.73 6.97
C ALA A 143 -14.45 0.48 6.10
N GLN A 144 -14.93 0.18 4.91
CA GLN A 144 -15.61 1.13 4.04
C GLN A 144 -16.94 1.59 4.69
N PRO A 145 -17.53 2.72 4.26
CA PRO A 145 -18.83 3.17 4.75
C PRO A 145 -19.97 2.15 4.58
N ASN A 146 -19.84 1.23 3.62
CA ASN A 146 -20.79 0.13 3.39
C ASN A 146 -20.55 -1.10 4.32
N GLY A 147 -19.57 -1.03 5.22
CA GLY A 147 -19.20 -2.11 6.16
C GLY A 147 -18.18 -3.11 5.63
N ASN A 148 -17.83 -3.07 4.33
CA ASN A 148 -16.86 -4.01 3.75
C ASN A 148 -15.42 -3.65 4.12
N LYS A 149 -14.64 -4.64 4.53
CA LYS A 149 -13.21 -4.46 4.82
C LYS A 149 -12.33 -4.53 3.58
N GLN A 150 -12.73 -5.34 2.60
CA GLN A 150 -12.00 -5.55 1.36
C GLN A 150 -12.54 -4.66 0.25
N TRP A 151 -11.64 -3.96 -0.43
CA TRP A 151 -11.92 -3.23 -1.65
C TRP A 151 -11.43 -4.04 -2.86
N PRO A 152 -12.32 -4.63 -3.68
CA PRO A 152 -11.91 -5.44 -4.83
C PRO A 152 -11.20 -4.57 -5.86
N VAL A 153 -10.02 -4.99 -6.31
CA VAL A 153 -9.22 -4.22 -7.27
C VAL A 153 -9.75 -4.42 -8.68
N PRO A 154 -10.28 -3.38 -9.35
CA PRO A 154 -10.69 -3.45 -10.75
C PRO A 154 -9.46 -3.57 -11.66
N PRO A 155 -9.62 -4.08 -12.88
CA PRO A 155 -8.55 -4.08 -13.88
C PRO A 155 -7.99 -2.68 -14.18
N GLY A 156 -6.69 -2.62 -14.51
CA GLY A 156 -6.02 -1.43 -15.04
C GLY A 156 -4.89 -0.90 -14.15
N ASN A 157 -3.86 -0.34 -14.79
CA ASN A 157 -2.73 0.30 -14.11
C ASN A 157 -3.02 1.80 -14.03
N GLN A 158 -3.52 2.24 -12.88
CA GLN A 158 -4.04 3.59 -12.68
C GLN A 158 -4.09 3.93 -11.19
N GLN A 159 -4.57 5.14 -10.91
CA GLN A 159 -4.92 5.55 -9.56
C GLN A 159 -6.34 5.10 -9.22
N PHE A 160 -6.49 4.46 -8.06
CA PHE A 160 -7.76 4.02 -7.51
C PHE A 160 -8.10 4.88 -6.29
N SER A 161 -9.36 5.28 -6.18
CA SER A 161 -9.87 6.06 -5.04
C SER A 161 -10.93 5.25 -4.31
N MET A 162 -10.86 5.25 -2.98
CA MET A 162 -11.76 4.51 -2.10
C MET A 162 -11.92 5.24 -0.78
N GLN A 163 -12.94 4.84 -0.01
CA GLN A 163 -13.25 5.46 1.28
C GLN A 163 -13.23 4.45 2.41
N TYR A 164 -12.62 4.80 3.54
CA TYR A 164 -12.59 3.99 4.77
C TYR A 164 -12.84 4.88 5.99
N THR A 165 -13.58 4.36 6.97
CA THR A 165 -13.98 5.14 8.16
C THR A 165 -13.01 4.89 9.31
N LEU A 166 -12.49 5.97 9.89
CA LEU A 166 -11.68 5.93 11.10
C LEU A 166 -12.53 5.54 12.34
N PRO A 167 -11.93 4.91 13.37
CA PRO A 167 -12.64 4.62 14.60
C PRO A 167 -13.16 5.88 15.29
N GLN A 168 -14.40 5.82 15.80
CA GLN A 168 -14.95 6.89 16.63
C GLN A 168 -14.17 7.02 17.94
N GLY A 169 -13.89 8.25 18.37
CA GLY A 169 -13.24 8.54 19.64
C GLY A 169 -11.73 8.23 19.70
N LEU A 170 -11.13 7.68 18.64
CA LEU A 170 -9.69 7.48 18.57
C LEU A 170 -8.99 8.81 18.27
N THR A 171 -7.95 9.12 19.05
CA THR A 171 -7.07 10.26 18.83
C THR A 171 -5.61 9.82 18.95
N CYS A 172 -4.75 10.44 18.14
CA CYS A 172 -3.31 10.21 18.07
C CYS A 172 -2.66 11.43 17.42
N ASP A 173 -2.11 12.31 18.25
CA ASP A 173 -1.43 13.54 17.86
C ASP A 173 -0.36 13.95 18.89
N GLY A 174 0.47 14.93 18.52
CA GLY A 174 1.60 15.39 19.34
C GLY A 174 2.77 14.40 19.30
N ASP A 175 3.06 13.77 20.43
CA ASP A 175 4.09 12.72 20.52
C ASP A 175 3.50 11.31 20.26
N SER A 176 2.17 11.22 20.17
CA SER A 176 1.42 10.06 19.65
C SER A 176 1.11 10.28 18.17
N HIS A 177 1.06 9.20 17.39
CA HIS A 177 0.59 9.21 16.01
C HIS A 177 -0.08 7.88 15.68
N CYS A 178 -0.82 7.85 14.58
CA CYS A 178 -1.35 6.60 14.05
C CYS A 178 -0.61 6.22 12.78
N VAL A 179 -0.39 4.92 12.62
CA VAL A 179 0.10 4.32 11.39
C VAL A 179 -1.09 3.75 10.64
N LEU A 180 -1.41 4.33 9.49
CA LEU A 180 -2.35 3.75 8.53
C LEU A 180 -1.58 2.78 7.63
N ARG A 181 -2.01 1.53 7.57
CA ARG A 181 -1.41 0.52 6.71
C ARG A 181 -2.34 0.17 5.57
N TRP A 182 -1.87 0.33 4.34
CA TRP A 182 -2.44 -0.32 3.17
C TRP A 182 -1.82 -1.72 3.04
N TRP A 183 -2.67 -2.71 2.81
CA TRP A 183 -2.25 -4.07 2.46
C TRP A 183 -2.94 -4.46 1.15
N TYR A 184 -2.13 -4.82 0.18
CA TYR A 184 -2.60 -5.36 -1.09
C TYR A 184 -2.34 -6.85 -1.13
N VAL A 185 -3.38 -7.63 -1.38
CA VAL A 185 -3.29 -9.05 -1.70
C VAL A 185 -3.66 -9.24 -3.17
N GLY A 186 -2.71 -9.72 -3.97
CA GLY A 186 -2.94 -10.07 -5.37
C GLY A 186 -3.94 -11.22 -5.54
N GLY A 187 -4.44 -11.38 -6.76
CA GLY A 187 -5.37 -12.44 -7.15
C GLY A 187 -4.99 -13.11 -8.46
N ASN A 188 -3.75 -12.96 -8.90
CA ASN A 188 -3.24 -13.47 -10.17
C ASN A 188 -2.71 -14.91 -10.09
N ASN A 189 -2.72 -15.55 -8.91
CA ASN A 189 -2.43 -16.98 -8.74
C ASN A 189 -3.73 -17.76 -8.42
N PRO A 190 -4.43 -18.32 -9.42
CA PRO A 190 -5.72 -18.99 -9.19
C PRO A 190 -5.60 -20.18 -8.23
N GLY A 191 -6.54 -20.26 -7.28
CA GLY A 191 -6.63 -21.38 -6.32
C GLY A 191 -5.58 -21.37 -5.20
N GLN A 192 -4.69 -20.39 -5.16
CA GLN A 192 -3.71 -20.26 -4.08
C GLN A 192 -4.30 -19.54 -2.85
N PRO A 193 -3.91 -19.94 -1.62
CA PRO A 193 -4.26 -19.20 -0.41
C PRO A 193 -3.58 -17.83 -0.40
N ILE A 194 -3.89 -17.00 0.60
CA ILE A 194 -3.35 -15.63 0.74
C ILE A 194 -1.81 -15.57 0.64
N ASN A 195 -1.10 -16.47 1.29
CA ASN A 195 0.37 -16.54 1.25
C ASN A 195 0.90 -17.06 -0.10
N GLY A 196 0.06 -17.68 -0.92
CA GLY A 196 0.38 -18.03 -2.29
C GLY A 196 0.04 -16.90 -3.29
N GLN A 197 -0.35 -15.73 -2.82
CA GLN A 197 -0.48 -14.51 -3.62
C GLN A 197 0.72 -13.60 -3.36
N GLU A 198 1.06 -12.77 -4.35
CA GLU A 198 1.95 -11.63 -4.11
C GLU A 198 1.22 -10.59 -3.25
N GLN A 199 1.96 -9.94 -2.35
CA GLN A 199 1.40 -9.06 -1.34
C GLN A 199 2.27 -7.82 -1.17
N PHE A 200 1.66 -6.68 -0.85
CA PHE A 200 2.34 -5.40 -0.64
C PHE A 200 1.84 -4.71 0.60
N TRP A 201 2.72 -4.03 1.31
CA TRP A 201 2.35 -3.23 2.47
C TRP A 201 2.97 -1.85 2.39
N ASN A 202 2.19 -0.84 2.76
CA ASN A 202 2.69 0.52 2.93
C ASN A 202 2.15 1.09 4.24
N CYS A 203 3.01 1.78 4.99
CA CYS A 203 2.63 2.50 6.20
C CYS A 203 2.69 4.01 5.97
N ALA A 204 1.65 4.74 6.39
CA ALA A 204 1.58 6.19 6.38
C ALA A 204 1.33 6.72 7.79
N ASP A 205 2.14 7.71 8.21
CA ASP A 205 1.98 8.37 9.50
C ASP A 205 0.92 9.46 9.42
N ILE A 206 -0.13 9.34 10.24
CA ILE A 206 -1.25 10.27 10.26
C ILE A 206 -1.56 10.76 11.68
N TYR A 207 -2.15 11.93 11.76
CA TYR A 207 -2.80 12.41 12.98
C TYR A 207 -4.31 12.23 12.92
N ILE A 208 -4.86 11.87 14.08
CA ILE A 208 -6.29 11.91 14.35
C ILE A 208 -6.50 12.80 15.55
N SER A 209 -7.06 13.99 15.34
CA SER A 209 -7.23 15.01 16.38
C SER A 209 -8.50 15.80 16.15
N ASN A 210 -9.12 16.25 17.24
CA ASN A 210 -10.26 17.17 17.17
C ASN A 210 -9.89 18.53 16.55
N THR A 211 -8.59 18.81 16.40
CA THR A 211 -8.07 20.04 15.79
C THR A 211 -7.83 19.94 14.29
N CYS A 212 -7.85 18.73 13.70
CA CYS A 212 -7.56 18.51 12.28
C CYS A 212 -8.63 19.07 11.31
N GLY A 213 -9.75 19.58 11.81
CA GLY A 213 -10.79 20.26 11.04
C GLY A 213 -10.73 21.80 11.07
N GLY A 214 -9.73 22.38 11.74
CA GLY A 214 -9.50 23.81 11.81
C GLY A 214 -8.36 24.24 10.89
N SER A 215 -8.69 24.72 9.69
CA SER A 215 -7.77 25.43 8.76
C SER A 215 -6.55 24.64 8.25
N GLY A 216 -6.79 23.62 7.41
CA GLY A 216 -5.77 23.01 6.53
C GLY A 216 -6.40 22.53 5.23
N PRO A 217 -5.70 22.59 4.07
CA PRO A 217 -6.30 22.29 2.78
C PRO A 217 -6.66 20.81 2.71
N SER A 218 -7.95 20.50 2.72
CA SER A 218 -8.45 19.22 2.25
C SER A 218 -7.95 19.03 0.81
N PRO A 219 -7.24 17.93 0.48
CA PRO A 219 -7.01 17.58 -0.90
C PRO A 219 -8.38 17.40 -1.54
N LYS A 220 -8.75 18.36 -2.39
CA LYS A 220 -10.00 18.31 -3.13
C LYS A 220 -10.01 16.98 -3.88
N PRO A 221 -11.02 16.11 -3.71
CA PRO A 221 -11.13 14.90 -4.50
C PRO A 221 -11.12 15.31 -5.97
N SER A 222 -10.15 14.83 -6.74
CA SER A 222 -10.27 14.87 -8.20
C SER A 222 -11.46 14.00 -8.55
N SER A 223 -12.59 14.65 -8.81
CA SER A 223 -13.81 14.03 -9.32
C SER A 223 -13.54 13.48 -10.72
N VAL A 224 -12.95 12.29 -10.81
CA VAL A 224 -13.07 11.49 -12.02
C VAL A 224 -14.42 10.80 -11.92
N VAL A 225 -15.41 11.44 -12.53
CA VAL A 225 -16.71 10.82 -12.81
C VAL A 225 -16.43 9.54 -13.61
N PRO A 226 -16.90 8.35 -13.17
CA PRO A 226 -16.79 7.14 -13.97
C PRO A 226 -17.48 7.39 -15.32
N SER A 227 -16.72 7.29 -16.41
CA SER A 227 -17.32 7.33 -17.74
C SER A 227 -18.29 6.16 -17.89
N PRO A 228 -19.49 6.37 -18.44
CA PRO A 228 -20.44 5.28 -18.68
C PRO A 228 -19.82 4.21 -19.57
N ILE A 229 -19.91 2.96 -19.15
CA ILE A 229 -19.55 1.79 -19.94
C ILE A 229 -20.39 1.82 -21.23
N PRO A 230 -19.77 1.80 -22.43
CA PRO A 230 -20.51 1.65 -23.68
C PRO A 230 -21.25 0.32 -23.69
N LYS A 231 -22.56 0.37 -23.88
CA LYS A 231 -23.41 -0.80 -24.05
C LYS A 231 -22.94 -1.59 -25.30
N PRO A 232 -22.76 -2.91 -25.23
CA PRO A 232 -22.44 -3.71 -26.40
C PRO A 232 -23.57 -3.56 -27.44
N SER A 233 -23.21 -3.12 -28.64
CA SER A 233 -24.10 -3.17 -29.80
C SER A 233 -24.36 -4.63 -30.17
N SER A 234 -25.64 -4.95 -30.34
CA SER A 234 -26.16 -6.23 -30.83
C SER A 234 -25.76 -6.48 -32.29
#